data_AF-A0ABC8SS66-F1
#
_entry.id   AF-A0ABC8SS66-F1
#
_cell.length_a   1.000
_cell.length_b   1.000
_cell.length_c   1.000
_cell.angle_alpha   90.00
_cell.angle_beta   90.00
_cell.angle_gamma   90.00
#
_symmetry.space_group_name_H-M   'P 1'
#
loop_
_entity.id
_entity.type
_entity.pdbx_description
1 polymer ?
#
loop_
_entity_poly.entity_id
_entity_poly.type
_entity_poly.pdbx_seq_one_letter_code
_entity_poly.pdbx_strand_id
1 'polypeptide(L)'
;MGRWEGFTHVALHLWNQKQNLSQHTHGDSLFWKLKVMSVNLLHVAIKLLGDVDPTFRKACLVGAVSSSVTGGWLDRNQRMIFGHLINRINFKSRFSDVLRHVEAAVQRHEDLFQQFRWLQHLNEGEMVEGHDSSIPFAGIENYYHLGSQHKDKAEAAFMEVKSKFCSEVVFEDVEHGYKMLLEKYKKVRRQYTSGMLSLHCN
;
A
#
# COMPACT_ATOMS: atom_id res chain seq x y z
N MET A 1 -0.59 11.13 2.27
CA MET A 1 0.18 10.84 1.04
C MET A 1 1.63 11.30 1.10
N GLY A 2 1.94 12.55 1.47
CA GLY A 2 3.31 13.10 1.40
C GLY A 2 4.38 12.51 2.33
N ARG A 3 4.20 11.30 2.89
CA ARG A 3 5.17 10.61 3.75
C ARG A 3 5.61 9.29 3.13
N TRP A 4 6.78 8.80 3.49
CA TRP A 4 7.30 7.52 3.02
C TRP A 4 6.41 6.31 3.32
N GLU A 5 5.68 6.33 4.43
CA GLU A 5 4.62 5.36 4.74
C GLU A 5 3.60 5.28 3.61
N GLY A 6 3.04 6.42 3.20
CA GLY A 6 2.06 6.48 2.11
C GLY A 6 2.64 5.99 0.79
N PHE A 7 3.87 6.38 0.46
CA PHE A 7 4.56 5.90 -0.74
C PHE A 7 4.74 4.38 -0.74
N THR A 8 5.06 3.80 0.41
CA THR A 8 5.22 2.35 0.58
C THR A 8 3.89 1.60 0.43
N HIS A 9 2.79 2.16 0.93
CA HIS A 9 1.46 1.59 0.70
C HIS A 9 1.08 1.59 -0.80
N VAL A 10 1.39 2.68 -1.51
CA VAL A 10 1.21 2.73 -2.98
C VAL A 10 2.08 1.67 -3.66
N ALA A 11 3.32 1.50 -3.22
CA ALA A 11 4.24 0.49 -3.76
C ALA A 11 3.66 -0.93 -3.68
N LEU A 12 3.18 -1.32 -2.50
CA LEU A 12 2.57 -2.64 -2.29
C LEU A 12 1.30 -2.82 -3.14
N HIS A 13 0.48 -1.78 -3.23
CA HIS A 13 -0.75 -1.83 -4.02
C HIS A 13 -0.47 -2.05 -5.51
N LEU A 14 0.41 -1.24 -6.10
CA LEU A 14 0.78 -1.32 -7.52
C LEU A 14 1.48 -2.65 -7.84
N TRP A 15 2.39 -3.11 -6.97
CA TRP A 15 3.02 -4.41 -7.14
C TRP A 15 1.98 -5.53 -7.17
N ASN A 16 1.05 -5.57 -6.21
CA ASN A 16 0.03 -6.62 -6.15
C ASN A 16 -0.88 -6.62 -7.39
N GLN A 17 -1.24 -5.46 -7.93
CA GLN A 17 -2.00 -5.36 -9.17
C GLN A 17 -1.27 -5.97 -10.36
N LYS A 18 0.02 -5.61 -10.53
CA LYS A 18 0.88 -6.17 -11.57
C LYS A 18 0.94 -7.70 -11.49
N GLN A 19 1.03 -8.25 -10.27
CA GLN A 19 1.02 -9.69 -10.04
C GLN A 19 -0.33 -10.33 -10.39
N ASN A 20 -1.45 -9.70 -10.06
CA ASN A 20 -2.79 -10.25 -10.32
C ASN A 20 -3.15 -10.23 -11.81
N LEU A 21 -2.69 -9.23 -12.56
CA LEU A 21 -2.81 -9.21 -14.03
C LEU A 21 -2.08 -10.39 -14.68
N SER A 22 -0.96 -10.83 -14.09
CA SER A 22 -0.15 -11.95 -14.64
C SER A 22 -0.64 -13.35 -14.26
N GLN A 23 -1.52 -13.49 -13.26
CA GLN A 23 -1.86 -14.78 -12.63
C GLN A 23 -3.31 -15.22 -12.83
N HIS A 24 -3.94 -14.90 -13.96
CA HIS A 24 -5.27 -15.42 -14.31
C HIS A 24 -5.22 -16.93 -14.61
N THR A 25 -5.04 -17.74 -13.58
CA THR A 25 -5.23 -19.18 -13.64
C THR A 25 -6.01 -19.56 -12.38
N HIS A 26 -7.31 -19.82 -12.57
CA HIS A 26 -8.24 -20.28 -11.55
C HIS A 26 -7.79 -21.65 -11.02
N GLY A 27 -6.95 -21.64 -10.00
CA GLY A 27 -6.47 -22.83 -9.31
C GLY A 27 -6.37 -22.55 -7.83
N ASP A 28 -7.37 -23.02 -7.07
CA ASP A 28 -7.44 -23.07 -5.61
C ASP A 28 -7.92 -21.80 -4.87
N SER A 29 -9.16 -21.86 -4.37
CA SER A 29 -9.86 -20.80 -3.64
C SER A 29 -9.14 -20.39 -2.35
N LEU A 30 -8.52 -21.35 -1.66
CA LEU A 30 -7.82 -21.08 -0.41
C LEU A 30 -6.50 -20.36 -0.64
N PHE A 31 -5.72 -20.77 -1.64
CA PHE A 31 -4.46 -20.11 -1.99
C PHE A 31 -4.69 -18.63 -2.31
N TRP A 32 -5.70 -18.34 -3.13
CA TRP A 32 -6.09 -16.97 -3.45
C TRP A 32 -6.47 -16.16 -2.20
N LYS A 33 -7.30 -16.72 -1.31
CA LYS A 33 -7.68 -16.07 -0.04
C LYS A 33 -6.47 -15.77 0.84
N LEU A 34 -5.53 -16.71 0.95
CA LEU A 34 -4.31 -16.52 1.73
C LEU A 34 -3.39 -15.45 1.10
N LYS A 35 -3.31 -15.37 -0.23
CA LYS A 35 -2.58 -14.30 -0.93
C LYS A 35 -3.18 -12.93 -0.66
N VAL A 36 -4.50 -12.78 -0.83
CA VAL A 36 -5.22 -11.51 -0.58
C VAL A 36 -5.05 -11.08 0.88
N MET A 37 -5.25 -12.01 1.82
CA MET A 37 -5.01 -11.76 3.24
C MET A 37 -3.57 -11.30 3.49
N SER A 38 -2.58 -11.97 2.92
CA SER A 38 -1.16 -11.66 3.12
C SER A 38 -0.80 -10.24 2.68
N VAL A 39 -1.35 -9.77 1.56
CA VAL A 39 -1.15 -8.39 1.10
C VAL A 39 -1.77 -7.39 2.08
N ASN A 40 -2.98 -7.66 2.57
CA ASN A 40 -3.64 -6.80 3.56
C ASN A 40 -2.90 -6.77 4.91
N LEU A 41 -2.42 -7.92 5.38
CA LEU A 41 -1.57 -8.01 6.56
C LEU A 41 -0.23 -7.28 6.37
N LEU A 42 0.31 -7.25 5.15
CA LEU A 42 1.54 -6.52 4.87
C LEU A 42 1.33 -5.00 4.89
N HIS A 43 0.16 -4.49 4.49
CA HIS A 43 -0.22 -3.09 4.75
C HIS A 43 -0.25 -2.79 6.25
N VAL A 44 -0.83 -3.68 7.07
CA VAL A 44 -0.80 -3.53 8.54
C VAL A 44 0.64 -3.53 9.06
N ALA A 45 1.52 -4.40 8.54
CA ALA A 45 2.92 -4.44 8.94
C ALA A 45 3.67 -3.13 8.60
N ILE A 46 3.44 -2.56 7.41
CA ILE A 46 4.01 -1.26 7.01
C ILE A 46 3.54 -0.16 7.96
N LYS A 47 2.27 -0.20 8.35
CA LYS A 47 1.70 0.77 9.30
C LYS A 47 2.37 0.68 10.68
N LEU A 48 2.50 -0.53 11.22
CA LEU A 48 3.19 -0.77 12.50
C LEU A 48 4.65 -0.30 12.46
N LEU A 49 5.35 -0.52 11.34
CA LEU A 49 6.69 0.03 11.15
C LEU A 49 6.69 1.55 11.10
N GLY A 50 5.67 2.16 10.46
CA GLY A 50 5.51 3.61 10.41
C GLY A 50 5.35 4.28 11.78
N ASP A 51 4.67 3.59 12.70
CA ASP A 51 4.45 4.09 14.05
C ASP A 51 5.75 4.07 14.89
N VAL A 52 6.65 3.12 14.63
CA VAL A 52 7.91 2.96 15.39
C VAL A 52 9.09 3.66 14.71
N ASP A 53 9.21 3.61 13.39
CA ASP A 53 10.36 4.12 12.63
C ASP A 53 10.07 5.53 12.06
N PRO A 54 10.77 6.58 12.53
CA PRO A 54 10.58 7.93 12.04
C PRO A 54 10.83 8.10 10.53
N THR A 55 11.60 7.22 9.90
CA THR A 55 11.93 7.30 8.47
C THR A 55 10.68 7.19 7.61
N PHE A 56 9.73 6.33 7.98
CA PHE A 56 8.42 6.21 7.33
C PHE A 56 7.58 7.49 7.46
N ARG A 57 7.77 8.24 8.55
CA ARG A 57 7.06 9.49 8.81
C ARG A 57 7.68 10.71 8.15
N LYS A 58 8.91 10.60 7.61
CA LYS A 58 9.56 11.67 6.86
C LYS A 58 8.79 11.98 5.59
N ALA A 59 8.90 13.23 5.14
CA ALA A 59 8.34 13.66 3.87
C ALA A 59 8.93 12.83 2.71
N CYS A 60 8.05 12.36 1.84
CA CYS A 60 8.41 11.75 0.57
C CYS A 60 8.40 12.84 -0.50
N LEU A 61 9.57 13.11 -1.09
CA LEU A 61 9.77 14.21 -2.03
C LEU A 61 9.69 13.76 -3.50
N VAL A 62 9.37 12.49 -3.75
CA VAL A 62 9.25 11.90 -5.10
C VAL A 62 8.33 12.72 -6.02
N GLY A 63 7.24 13.29 -5.49
CA GLY A 63 6.33 14.14 -6.27
C GLY A 63 6.74 15.61 -6.42
N ALA A 64 7.83 16.03 -5.78
CA ALA A 64 8.36 17.40 -5.81
C ALA A 64 9.63 17.53 -6.66
N VAL A 65 10.19 16.42 -7.14
CA VAL A 65 11.37 16.43 -8.02
C VAL A 65 10.94 16.83 -9.43
N SER A 66 10.93 18.14 -9.72
CA SER A 66 11.05 18.64 -11.09
C SER A 66 12.31 19.49 -11.18
N SER A 67 13.05 19.34 -12.30
CA SER A 67 14.22 20.13 -12.70
C SER A 67 15.63 19.55 -12.41
N SER A 68 16.56 19.94 -13.29
CA SER A 68 17.52 19.08 -14.00
C SER A 68 19.00 19.35 -13.68
N VAL A 69 19.34 19.76 -12.45
CA VAL A 69 20.75 19.87 -12.02
C VAL A 69 20.99 19.24 -10.64
N THR A 70 20.05 19.42 -9.71
CA THR A 70 19.99 18.73 -8.40
C THR A 70 19.16 17.44 -8.43
N GLY A 71 18.50 17.16 -9.55
CA GLY A 71 17.60 16.01 -9.73
C GLY A 71 18.30 14.67 -9.51
N GLY A 72 19.56 14.50 -9.95
CA GLY A 72 20.29 13.23 -9.83
C GLY A 72 20.63 12.84 -8.39
N TRP A 73 21.04 13.80 -7.55
CA TRP A 73 21.30 13.52 -6.13
C TRP A 73 19.99 13.28 -5.37
N LEU A 74 18.98 14.12 -5.59
CA LEU A 74 17.70 13.96 -4.91
C LEU A 74 17.03 12.62 -5.26
N ASP A 75 17.02 12.25 -6.54
CA ASP A 75 16.56 10.94 -7.03
C ASP A 75 17.33 9.78 -6.37
N ARG A 76 18.67 9.83 -6.38
CA ARG A 76 19.49 8.82 -5.70
C ARG A 76 19.17 8.70 -4.22
N ASN A 77 18.94 9.82 -3.53
CA ASN A 77 18.55 9.81 -2.12
C ASN A 77 17.16 9.19 -1.92
N GLN A 78 16.18 9.51 -2.76
CA GLN A 78 14.84 8.90 -2.67
C GLN A 78 14.94 7.38 -2.87
N ARG A 79 15.72 6.92 -3.84
CA ARG A 79 15.97 5.49 -4.10
C ARG A 79 16.64 4.79 -2.93
N MET A 80 17.65 5.41 -2.32
CA MET A 80 18.32 4.86 -1.14
C MET A 80 17.37 4.74 0.05
N ILE A 81 16.54 5.77 0.30
CA ILE A 81 15.53 5.72 1.37
C ILE A 81 14.51 4.63 1.06
N PHE A 82 14.01 4.55 -0.17
CA PHE A 82 13.08 3.52 -0.57
C PHE A 82 13.67 2.11 -0.37
N GLY A 83 14.87 1.85 -0.86
CA GLY A 83 15.56 0.57 -0.64
C GLY A 83 15.77 0.26 0.85
N HIS A 84 16.08 1.27 1.67
CA HIS A 84 16.15 1.11 3.12
C HIS A 84 14.79 0.68 3.73
N LEU A 85 13.69 1.31 3.32
CA LEU A 85 12.34 0.98 3.80
C LEU A 85 11.94 -0.44 3.39
N ILE A 86 12.20 -0.83 2.14
CA ILE A 86 11.92 -2.19 1.64
C ILE A 86 12.73 -3.23 2.43
N ASN A 87 14.01 -2.99 2.68
CA ASN A 87 14.82 -3.84 3.55
C ASN A 87 14.25 -3.92 4.98
N ARG A 88 13.82 -2.78 5.54
CA ARG A 88 13.20 -2.74 6.89
C ARG A 88 11.93 -3.59 6.93
N ILE A 89 11.06 -3.49 5.92
CA ILE A 89 9.85 -4.31 5.80
C ILE A 89 10.22 -5.80 5.77
N ASN A 90 11.19 -6.17 4.93
CA ASN A 90 11.60 -7.57 4.81
C ASN A 90 12.07 -8.16 6.16
N PHE A 91 12.94 -7.44 6.86
CA PHE A 91 13.58 -7.92 8.10
C PHE A 91 12.75 -7.74 9.37
N LYS A 92 11.86 -6.74 9.44
CA LYS A 92 11.15 -6.37 10.67
C LYS A 92 9.67 -6.72 10.67
N SER A 93 9.06 -6.96 9.52
CA SER A 93 7.65 -7.39 9.45
C SER A 93 7.52 -8.87 9.78
N ARG A 94 7.07 -9.17 10.99
CA ARG A 94 6.80 -10.53 11.48
C ARG A 94 5.31 -10.83 11.45
N PHE A 95 4.93 -12.01 10.98
CA PHE A 95 3.54 -12.45 10.90
C PHE A 95 2.86 -12.42 12.29
N SER A 96 3.54 -12.91 13.32
CA SER A 96 3.02 -12.96 14.70
C SER A 96 2.69 -11.58 15.28
N ASP A 97 3.52 -10.57 15.01
CA ASP A 97 3.28 -9.21 15.47
C ASP A 97 2.04 -8.60 14.79
N VAL A 98 1.90 -8.83 13.49
CA VAL A 98 0.74 -8.39 12.72
C VAL A 98 -0.54 -9.09 13.17
N LEU A 99 -0.50 -10.42 13.35
CA LEU A 99 -1.67 -11.20 13.75
C LEU A 99 -2.17 -10.78 15.14
N ARG A 100 -1.26 -10.54 16.09
CA ARG A 100 -1.61 -10.02 17.43
C ARG A 100 -2.25 -8.63 17.35
N HIS A 101 -1.80 -7.78 16.43
CA HIS A 101 -2.39 -6.47 16.23
C HIS A 101 -3.80 -6.57 15.63
N VAL A 102 -3.99 -7.47 14.67
CA VAL A 102 -5.31 -7.78 14.07
C VAL A 102 -6.26 -8.33 15.12
N GLU A 103 -5.81 -9.26 15.96
CA GLU A 103 -6.59 -9.82 17.08
C GLU A 103 -7.05 -8.72 18.04
N ALA A 104 -6.15 -7.82 18.45
CA ALA A 104 -6.49 -6.70 19.32
C ALA A 104 -7.53 -5.76 18.69
N ALA A 105 -7.44 -5.52 17.38
CA ALA A 105 -8.41 -4.69 16.66
C ALA A 105 -9.78 -5.37 16.54
N VAL A 106 -9.82 -6.69 16.31
CA VAL A 106 -11.07 -7.48 16.33
C VAL A 106 -11.76 -7.38 17.69
N GLN A 107 -11.00 -7.53 18.78
CA GLN A 107 -11.54 -7.40 20.15
C GLN A 107 -12.08 -5.99 20.46
N ARG A 108 -11.58 -4.96 19.78
CA ARG A 108 -12.00 -3.57 19.94
C ARG A 108 -13.04 -3.12 18.90
N HIS A 109 -13.45 -4.01 17.99
CA HIS A 109 -14.30 -3.67 16.84
C HIS A 109 -13.74 -2.52 15.98
N GLU A 110 -12.41 -2.47 15.83
CA GLU A 110 -11.71 -1.48 15.01
C GLU A 110 -11.48 -1.99 13.57
N ASP A 111 -11.83 -1.19 12.56
CA ASP A 111 -11.51 -1.48 11.15
C ASP A 111 -10.12 -0.96 10.78
N LEU A 112 -9.09 -1.82 10.92
CA LEU A 112 -7.71 -1.49 10.52
C LEU A 112 -7.53 -1.18 9.03
N PHE A 113 -8.50 -1.55 8.17
CA PHE A 113 -8.40 -1.33 6.72
C PHE A 113 -9.03 -0.01 6.29
N GLN A 114 -9.81 0.65 7.14
CA GLN A 114 -10.39 1.96 6.85
C GLN A 114 -9.33 2.98 6.42
N GLN A 115 -8.17 2.98 7.09
CA GLN A 115 -7.04 3.86 6.78
C GLN A 115 -6.34 3.56 5.43
N PHE A 116 -6.68 2.46 4.76
CA PHE A 116 -6.09 2.07 3.47
C PHE A 116 -7.08 2.16 2.30
N ARG A 117 -8.36 2.46 2.55
CA ARG A 117 -9.39 2.55 1.49
C ARG A 117 -9.04 3.56 0.39
N TRP A 118 -8.29 4.60 0.72
CA TRP A 118 -7.82 5.59 -0.27
C TRP A 118 -6.97 4.99 -1.40
N LEU A 119 -6.38 3.80 -1.21
CA LEU A 119 -5.64 3.09 -2.26
C LEU A 119 -6.53 2.66 -3.41
N GLN A 120 -7.84 2.45 -3.19
CA GLN A 120 -8.77 2.05 -4.24
C GLN A 120 -8.86 3.08 -5.38
N HIS A 121 -8.64 4.36 -5.07
CA HIS A 121 -8.69 5.46 -6.04
C HIS A 121 -7.48 5.53 -6.99
N LEU A 122 -6.47 4.67 -6.78
CA LEU A 122 -5.34 4.56 -7.72
C LEU A 122 -5.83 4.16 -9.13
N ASN A 123 -6.86 3.31 -9.22
CA ASN A 123 -7.28 2.66 -10.46
C ASN A 123 -8.25 3.46 -11.33
N GLU A 124 -8.89 4.51 -10.82
CA GLU A 124 -9.99 5.21 -11.50
C GLU A 124 -9.58 5.97 -12.79
N GLY A 125 -8.33 5.85 -13.27
CA GLY A 125 -7.82 6.58 -14.44
C GLY A 125 -7.63 5.76 -15.73
N GLU A 126 -7.51 4.43 -15.64
CA GLU A 126 -7.19 3.54 -16.77
C GLU A 126 -8.12 2.32 -16.82
N MET A 127 -9.32 2.43 -16.27
CA MET A 127 -10.29 1.33 -16.37
C MET A 127 -10.93 1.34 -17.75
N VAL A 128 -10.45 0.45 -18.61
CA VAL A 128 -11.34 -0.29 -19.51
C VAL A 128 -12.46 -0.87 -18.63
N GLU A 129 -13.71 -0.58 -18.96
CA GLU A 129 -14.90 -1.10 -18.26
C GLU A 129 -14.75 -2.61 -18.01
N GLY A 130 -14.75 -3.05 -16.75
CA GLY A 130 -14.97 -4.46 -16.40
C GLY A 130 -14.03 -5.14 -15.40
N HIS A 131 -12.87 -4.55 -15.04
CA HIS A 131 -11.94 -5.19 -14.10
C HIS A 131 -11.91 -4.54 -12.72
N ASP A 132 -12.79 -4.96 -11.80
CA ASP A 132 -12.68 -4.61 -10.38
C ASP A 132 -11.41 -5.22 -9.76
N SER A 133 -10.27 -4.58 -10.04
CA SER A 133 -8.94 -4.96 -9.55
C SER A 133 -8.68 -4.40 -8.14
N SER A 134 -9.71 -3.89 -7.46
CA SER A 134 -9.57 -3.46 -6.07
C SER A 134 -9.30 -4.69 -5.21
N ILE A 135 -8.29 -4.63 -4.34
CA ILE A 135 -8.14 -5.65 -3.31
C ILE A 135 -9.39 -5.53 -2.44
N PRO A 136 -10.23 -6.57 -2.34
CA PRO A 136 -11.32 -6.51 -1.39
C PRO A 136 -10.68 -6.51 0.00
N PHE A 137 -10.70 -5.36 0.66
CA PHE A 137 -10.49 -5.28 2.10
C PHE A 137 -11.69 -5.96 2.74
N ALA A 138 -11.63 -7.30 2.84
CA ALA A 138 -12.63 -8.06 3.57
C ALA A 138 -12.57 -7.68 5.06
N GLY A 139 -13.66 -7.92 5.78
CA GLY A 139 -13.73 -7.64 7.22
C GLY A 139 -12.55 -8.25 7.96
N ILE A 140 -11.98 -7.48 8.89
CA ILE A 140 -10.81 -7.87 9.70
C ILE A 140 -10.99 -9.21 10.44
N GLU A 141 -12.22 -9.52 10.83
CA GLU A 141 -12.61 -10.79 11.42
C GLU A 141 -12.32 -11.99 10.49
N ASN A 142 -12.59 -11.85 9.18
CA ASN A 142 -12.35 -12.93 8.22
C ASN A 142 -10.86 -13.27 8.11
N TYR A 143 -9.98 -12.27 8.20
CA TYR A 143 -8.53 -12.49 8.17
C TYR A 143 -8.00 -13.06 9.48
N TYR A 144 -8.56 -12.64 10.62
CA TYR A 144 -8.22 -13.24 11.90
C TYR A 144 -8.61 -14.72 11.96
N HIS A 145 -9.82 -15.07 11.53
CA HIS A 145 -10.28 -16.46 11.49
C HIS A 145 -9.46 -17.30 10.50
N LEU A 146 -9.20 -16.79 9.29
CA LEU A 146 -8.39 -17.50 8.29
C LEU A 146 -6.93 -17.69 8.76
N GLY A 147 -6.36 -16.65 9.38
CA GLY A 147 -5.00 -16.66 9.92
C GLY A 147 -4.84 -17.55 11.16
N SER A 148 -5.87 -17.71 11.98
CA SER A 148 -5.84 -18.61 13.15
C SER A 148 -6.13 -20.06 12.76
N GLN A 149 -7.12 -20.31 11.90
CA GLN A 149 -7.52 -21.65 11.48
C GLN A 149 -6.45 -22.35 10.61
N HIS A 150 -5.71 -21.58 9.81
CA HIS A 150 -4.68 -22.09 8.91
C HIS A 150 -3.33 -21.43 9.16
N LYS A 151 -2.96 -21.25 10.43
CA LYS A 151 -1.79 -20.47 10.88
C LYS A 151 -0.51 -20.75 10.08
N ASP A 152 -0.10 -22.00 9.94
CA ASP A 152 1.16 -22.32 9.25
C ASP A 152 1.10 -21.96 7.75
N LYS A 153 -0.06 -22.17 7.10
CA LYS A 153 -0.27 -21.81 5.69
C LYS A 153 -0.37 -20.29 5.52
N ALA A 154 -1.01 -19.60 6.46
CA ALA A 154 -1.14 -18.15 6.50
C ALA A 154 0.22 -17.48 6.69
N GLU A 155 1.03 -18.00 7.61
CA GLU A 155 2.39 -17.51 7.86
C GLU A 155 3.29 -17.76 6.64
N ALA A 156 3.23 -18.95 6.03
CA ALA A 156 3.98 -19.26 4.82
C ALA A 156 3.60 -18.32 3.66
N ALA A 157 2.30 -18.12 3.42
CA ALA A 157 1.81 -17.21 2.38
C ALA A 157 2.22 -15.75 2.66
N PHE A 158 2.15 -15.30 3.92
CA PHE A 158 2.59 -13.97 4.32
C PHE A 158 4.09 -13.77 4.04
N MET A 159 4.91 -14.75 4.41
CA MET A 159 6.35 -14.70 4.19
C MET A 159 6.70 -14.72 2.70
N GLU A 160 5.98 -15.51 1.90
CA GLU A 160 6.14 -15.54 0.45
C GLU A 160 5.79 -14.19 -0.19
N VAL A 161 4.61 -13.65 0.11
CA VAL A 161 4.15 -12.34 -0.41
C VAL A 161 5.11 -11.23 0.00
N LYS A 162 5.52 -11.20 1.27
CA LYS A 162 6.50 -10.23 1.77
C LYS A 162 7.82 -10.34 1.02
N SER A 163 8.37 -11.56 0.89
CA SER A 163 9.63 -11.79 0.22
C SER A 163 9.58 -11.33 -1.23
N LYS A 164 8.56 -11.75 -1.99
CA LYS A 164 8.38 -11.37 -3.39
C LYS A 164 8.21 -9.87 -3.55
N PHE A 165 7.35 -9.24 -2.75
CA PHE A 165 7.19 -7.79 -2.76
C PHE A 165 8.53 -7.09 -2.55
N CYS A 166 9.30 -7.50 -1.53
CA CYS A 166 10.56 -6.83 -1.20
C CYS A 166 11.67 -7.07 -2.25
N SER A 167 11.63 -8.18 -3.01
CA SER A 167 12.61 -8.47 -4.06
C SER A 167 12.23 -7.91 -5.43
N GLU A 168 10.94 -7.74 -5.72
CA GLU A 168 10.44 -7.42 -7.07
C GLU A 168 9.97 -5.98 -7.21
N VAL A 169 9.70 -5.25 -6.12
CA VAL A 169 9.22 -3.87 -6.20
C VAL A 169 10.30 -2.94 -6.77
N VAL A 170 9.96 -2.21 -7.82
CA VAL A 170 10.85 -1.28 -8.52
C VAL A 170 10.43 0.15 -8.22
N PHE A 171 11.38 1.02 -7.86
CA PHE A 171 11.11 2.40 -7.45
C PHE A 171 10.37 3.20 -8.53
N GLU A 172 10.77 3.05 -9.79
CA GLU A 172 10.22 3.74 -10.96
C GLU A 172 8.74 3.44 -11.19
N ASP A 173 8.36 2.16 -11.06
CA ASP A 173 6.96 1.73 -11.19
C ASP A 173 6.08 2.44 -10.14
N VAL A 174 6.62 2.60 -8.92
CA VAL A 174 5.92 3.28 -7.81
C VAL A 174 5.91 4.79 -8.00
N GLU A 175 7.02 5.38 -8.42
CA GLU A 175 7.15 6.81 -8.66
C GLU A 175 6.11 7.29 -9.67
N HIS A 176 5.94 6.55 -10.78
CA HIS A 176 4.97 6.89 -11.81
C HIS A 176 3.54 6.90 -11.26
N GLY A 177 3.10 5.80 -10.63
CA GLY A 177 1.75 5.71 -10.06
C GLY A 177 1.50 6.71 -8.92
N TYR A 178 2.52 7.00 -8.11
CA TYR A 178 2.44 8.00 -7.05
C TYR A 178 2.31 9.43 -7.60
N LYS A 179 3.02 9.77 -8.68
CA LYS A 179 2.88 11.08 -9.34
C LYS A 179 1.49 11.27 -9.95
N MET A 180 0.95 10.24 -10.61
CA MET A 180 -0.44 10.28 -11.12
C MET A 180 -1.45 10.56 -10.01
N LEU A 181 -1.31 9.86 -8.88
CA LEU A 181 -2.18 10.04 -7.71
C LEU A 181 -2.08 11.46 -7.13
N LEU A 182 -0.86 12.01 -7.04
CA LEU A 182 -0.64 13.36 -6.55
C LEU A 182 -1.32 14.39 -7.46
N GLU A 183 -1.26 14.22 -8.78
CA GLU A 183 -1.94 15.10 -9.73
C GLU A 183 -3.47 15.00 -9.64
N LYS A 184 -4.03 13.80 -9.46
CA LYS A 184 -5.46 13.62 -9.17
C LYS A 184 -5.86 14.40 -7.92
N TYR A 185 -5.11 14.25 -6.83
CA TYR A 185 -5.37 14.98 -5.59
C TYR A 185 -5.28 16.50 -5.76
N LYS A 186 -4.27 17.01 -6.48
CA LYS A 186 -4.14 18.43 -6.81
C LYS A 186 -5.33 18.94 -7.62
N LYS A 187 -5.84 18.14 -8.58
CA LYS A 187 -7.02 18.49 -9.39
C LYS A 187 -8.27 18.61 -8.52
N VAL A 188 -8.56 17.59 -7.71
CA VAL A 188 -9.73 17.60 -6.79
C VAL A 188 -9.63 18.76 -5.81
N ARG A 189 -8.45 19.00 -5.23
CA ARG A 189 -8.23 20.13 -4.32
C ARG A 189 -8.50 21.48 -4.99
N ARG A 190 -8.01 21.69 -6.23
CA ARG A 190 -8.30 22.92 -6.99
C ARG A 190 -9.80 23.10 -7.22
N GLN A 191 -10.50 22.05 -7.64
CA GLN A 191 -11.95 22.09 -7.85
C GLN A 191 -12.70 22.44 -6.57
N TYR A 192 -12.35 21.80 -5.45
CA TYR A 192 -12.94 22.10 -4.15
C TYR A 192 -12.68 23.55 -3.72
N THR A 193 -11.44 24.04 -3.83
CA THR A 193 -11.10 25.43 -3.50
C THR A 193 -11.86 26.42 -4.39
N SER A 194 -11.92 26.19 -5.71
CA SER A 194 -12.71 27.04 -6.61
C SER A 194 -14.20 27.02 -6.27
N GLY A 195 -14.75 25.84 -5.93
CA GLY A 195 -16.14 25.71 -5.49
C GLY A 195 -16.42 26.46 -4.19
N MET A 196 -15.58 26.30 -3.17
CA MET A 196 -15.71 27.05 -1.92
C MET A 196 -15.65 28.56 -2.14
N LEU A 197 -14.70 29.04 -2.95
CA LEU A 197 -14.57 30.48 -3.24
C LEU A 197 -15.82 31.01 -3.96
N SER A 198 -16.40 30.23 -4.89
CA SER A 198 -17.63 30.63 -5.59
C SER A 198 -18.85 30.78 -4.67
N LEU A 199 -18.88 30.06 -3.54
CA LEU A 199 -19.97 30.13 -2.55
C LEU A 199 -19.86 31.36 -1.63
N HIS A 200 -18.67 31.94 -1.48
CA HIS A 200 -18.42 33.10 -0.62
C HIS A 200 -18.41 34.43 -1.37
N CYS A 201 -18.53 34.41 -2.70
CA CYS A 201 -18.55 35.60 -3.55
C CYS A 201 -19.96 36.02 -3.99
N ASN A 202 -21.01 35.54 -3.33
CA ASN A 202 -22.41 35.95 -3.53
C ASN A 202 -22.92 36.75 -2.34
#